data_AF-A0A1A9RTS5-F1
#
_entry.id   AF-A0A1A9RTS5-F1
#
_cell.length_a   1.000
_cell.length_b   1.000
_cell.length_c   1.000
_cell.angle_alpha   90.00
_cell.angle_beta   90.00
_cell.angle_gamma   90.00
#
_symmetry.space_group_name_H-M   'P 1'
#
loop_
_entity.id
_entity.type
_entity.pdbx_description
1 polymer ?
#
loop_
_entity_poly.entity_id
_entity_poly.type
_entity_poly.pdbx_seq_one_letter_code
_entity_poly.pdbx_strand_id
1 'polypeptide(L)'
;MQPKPQPTQPSALQIILPILIFTAVGIALWFAFPSVRSTNKPEPPLQVYPAAAPPTVQNDLLVPEENQPTAETEPHTTLSEPQLSAPELNSYPQAEQAWGDTFNPQKSVPPQGYFAWYINTNSPRKVVARETVSSIAINYAYEQFHSIPSPAFGAYWAGRLHVPQRGVYRISGAFSHADVRIMLNRRIVADSSNNPINTTLMLEQGDYLLEAEYSNHWHTTRFQLTVAPDIKILDDAELTTTITSLHLPANTVAYAAGVYSSDNRDNRILLDAPAGNRPYILILDSYEAVQWQIIGRQPQLVIYSNSQRGSSVLTHGNIPLIAWSNSVSPDLSGSETPSCHCMPTGDLYCDAEETDLREFTNRIRQLTGYPLQGVSTQHSASRLSIPQTPIDAASLAISDRRQQDIERRRRICTSQTSRSVPGRIYAP
;
A
#
# COMPACT_ATOMS: atom_id res chain seq x y z
N MET A 1 28.07 -35.98 -44.99
CA MET A 1 27.74 -35.80 -43.56
C MET A 1 28.83 -34.94 -42.93
N GLN A 2 28.53 -33.66 -42.67
CA GLN A 2 29.43 -32.77 -41.91
C GLN A 2 29.10 -32.85 -40.41
N PRO A 3 30.08 -32.80 -39.50
CA PRO A 3 29.82 -32.77 -38.07
C PRO A 3 29.42 -31.35 -37.62
N LYS A 4 28.44 -31.28 -36.73
CA LYS A 4 27.90 -30.05 -36.14
C LYS A 4 28.84 -29.53 -35.03
N PRO A 5 29.11 -28.22 -34.91
CA PRO A 5 29.99 -27.68 -33.87
C PRO A 5 29.27 -27.59 -32.52
N GLN A 6 30.04 -27.84 -31.45
CA GLN A 6 29.61 -27.86 -30.05
C GLN A 6 29.73 -26.45 -29.43
N PRO A 7 28.79 -25.99 -28.58
CA PRO A 7 28.84 -24.64 -28.03
C PRO A 7 29.88 -24.53 -26.90
N THR A 8 30.70 -23.48 -26.96
CA THR A 8 31.71 -23.12 -25.97
C THR A 8 31.08 -22.47 -24.72
N GLN A 9 31.43 -22.97 -23.53
CA GLN A 9 31.09 -22.33 -22.25
C GLN A 9 31.92 -21.04 -22.04
N PRO A 10 31.33 -19.95 -21.51
CA PRO A 10 32.07 -18.72 -21.22
C PRO A 10 33.01 -18.91 -20.02
N SER A 11 34.17 -18.27 -20.07
CA SER A 11 35.18 -18.37 -19.02
C SER A 11 34.81 -17.54 -17.78
N ALA A 12 35.26 -17.99 -16.60
CA ALA A 12 34.97 -17.36 -15.30
C ALA A 12 35.28 -15.86 -15.22
N LEU A 13 36.18 -15.34 -16.08
CA LEU A 13 36.51 -13.93 -16.14
C LEU A 13 35.36 -13.05 -16.67
N GLN A 14 34.47 -13.59 -17.52
CA GLN A 14 33.31 -12.86 -18.07
C GLN A 14 32.15 -12.75 -17.06
N ILE A 15 32.17 -13.54 -15.99
CA ILE A 15 31.16 -13.51 -14.91
C ILE A 15 31.60 -12.57 -13.77
N ILE A 16 32.90 -12.44 -13.53
CA ILE A 16 33.44 -11.69 -12.37
C ILE A 16 33.49 -10.17 -12.63
N LEU A 17 33.67 -9.74 -13.89
CA LEU A 17 33.79 -8.32 -14.23
C LEU A 17 32.53 -7.48 -13.95
N PRO A 18 31.29 -7.93 -14.23
CA PRO A 18 30.10 -7.17 -13.85
C PRO A 18 29.89 -7.13 -12.33
N ILE A 19 30.25 -8.19 -11.59
CA ILE A 19 30.10 -8.25 -10.13
C ILE A 19 30.98 -7.19 -9.44
N LEU A 20 32.21 -7.00 -9.92
CA LEU A 20 33.12 -5.98 -9.37
C LEU A 20 32.66 -4.55 -9.66
N ILE A 21 32.03 -4.30 -10.81
CA ILE A 21 31.49 -2.99 -11.17
C ILE A 21 30.27 -2.64 -10.30
N PHE A 22 29.38 -3.62 -10.01
CA PHE A 22 28.23 -3.39 -9.13
C PHE A 22 28.61 -3.14 -7.66
N THR A 23 29.65 -3.80 -7.15
CA THR A 23 30.18 -3.49 -5.81
C THR A 23 30.79 -2.09 -5.71
N ALA A 24 31.43 -1.59 -6.77
CA ALA A 24 32.02 -0.25 -6.76
C ALA A 24 30.94 0.86 -6.77
N VAL A 25 29.83 0.66 -7.50
CA VAL A 25 28.70 1.60 -7.52
C VAL A 25 27.93 1.60 -6.18
N GLY A 26 27.77 0.44 -5.54
CA GLY A 26 27.14 0.34 -4.22
C GLY A 26 27.94 1.03 -3.11
N ILE A 27 29.27 0.96 -3.16
CA ILE A 27 30.14 1.65 -2.18
C ILE A 27 30.14 3.17 -2.43
N ALA A 28 30.11 3.63 -3.69
CA ALA A 28 30.03 5.06 -4.01
C ALA A 28 28.72 5.72 -3.52
N LEU A 29 27.60 5.01 -3.59
CA LEU A 29 26.31 5.46 -3.04
C LEU A 29 26.34 5.56 -1.50
N TRP A 30 27.11 4.71 -0.83
CA TRP A 30 27.24 4.72 0.63
C TRP A 30 28.01 5.94 1.17
N PHE A 31 28.90 6.53 0.38
CA PHE A 31 29.64 7.75 0.74
C PHE A 31 28.96 9.06 0.29
N ALA A 32 28.05 9.01 -0.69
CA ALA A 32 27.38 10.18 -1.24
C ALA A 32 26.16 10.67 -0.41
N PHE A 33 25.58 9.83 0.46
CA PHE A 33 24.38 10.15 1.24
C PHE A 33 24.60 10.01 2.76
N PRO A 34 25.12 11.05 3.45
CA PRO A 34 25.31 11.03 4.90
C PRO A 34 23.99 10.90 5.70
N SER A 35 22.85 11.16 5.07
CA SER A 35 21.49 11.12 5.66
C SER A 35 20.97 9.72 5.99
N VAL A 36 21.64 8.66 5.53
CA VAL A 36 21.28 7.25 5.81
C VAL A 36 21.85 6.77 7.15
N ARG A 37 22.63 7.60 7.86
CA ARG A 37 23.08 7.30 9.23
C ARG A 37 21.99 7.69 10.24
N SER A 38 20.94 6.89 10.32
CA SER A 38 20.03 6.95 11.47
C SER A 38 20.79 6.49 12.71
N THR A 39 20.89 7.39 13.69
CA THR A 39 21.57 7.15 14.97
C THR A 39 20.79 6.11 15.77
N ASN A 40 21.39 4.95 15.99
CA ASN A 40 20.95 3.94 16.94
C ASN A 40 20.71 4.57 18.32
N LYS A 41 19.45 4.66 18.75
CA LYS A 41 19.10 4.84 20.15
C LYS A 41 18.35 3.57 20.58
N PRO A 42 18.87 2.79 21.53
CA PRO A 42 18.18 1.61 22.01
C PRO A 42 16.90 2.02 22.75
N GLU A 43 15.76 1.51 22.28
CA GLU A 43 14.47 1.63 22.94
C GLU A 43 14.46 0.73 24.19
N PRO A 44 13.99 1.21 25.36
CA PRO A 44 14.01 0.42 26.59
C PRO A 44 12.95 -0.70 26.53
N PRO A 45 13.19 -1.85 27.21
CA PRO A 45 12.27 -2.99 27.17
C PRO A 45 10.92 -2.64 27.81
N LEU A 46 9.84 -2.99 27.10
CA LEU A 46 8.46 -2.92 27.58
C LEU A 46 8.28 -3.72 28.87
N GLN A 47 7.95 -3.03 29.97
CA GLN A 47 7.53 -3.66 31.21
C GLN A 47 6.12 -4.23 31.06
N VAL A 48 5.97 -5.51 31.39
CA VAL A 48 4.69 -6.22 31.45
C VAL A 48 3.96 -5.82 32.73
N TYR A 49 2.85 -5.09 32.60
CA TYR A 49 1.90 -4.91 33.70
C TYR A 49 0.83 -6.01 33.65
N PRO A 50 0.51 -6.68 34.77
CA PRO A 50 -0.56 -7.68 34.81
C PRO A 50 -1.94 -7.04 34.61
N ALA A 51 -2.77 -7.71 33.82
CA ALA A 51 -4.13 -7.28 33.49
C ALA A 51 -5.02 -7.18 34.74
N ALA A 52 -5.64 -6.01 34.94
CA ALA A 52 -6.74 -5.85 35.88
C ALA A 52 -8.00 -6.51 35.31
N ALA A 53 -8.67 -7.34 36.11
CA ALA A 53 -9.92 -7.99 35.75
C ALA A 53 -11.07 -6.96 35.55
N PRO A 54 -11.96 -7.14 34.56
CA PRO A 54 -13.13 -6.27 34.41
C PRO A 54 -14.21 -6.58 35.47
N PRO A 55 -14.97 -5.57 35.93
CA PRO A 55 -16.05 -5.78 36.88
C PRO A 55 -17.25 -6.44 36.20
N THR A 56 -17.86 -7.38 36.92
CA THR A 56 -19.11 -8.05 36.59
C THR A 56 -20.28 -7.09 36.76
N VAL A 57 -21.09 -6.89 35.72
CA VAL A 57 -22.40 -6.24 35.83
C VAL A 57 -23.47 -7.26 35.49
N GLN A 58 -24.18 -7.72 36.52
CA GLN A 58 -25.44 -8.45 36.41
C GLN A 58 -26.56 -7.47 36.04
N ASN A 59 -27.36 -7.80 35.04
CA ASN A 59 -28.68 -7.21 34.85
C ASN A 59 -29.70 -8.35 34.70
N ASP A 60 -30.32 -8.70 35.82
CA ASP A 60 -31.70 -9.21 35.81
C ASP A 60 -32.63 -8.00 35.62
N LEU A 61 -33.56 -8.09 34.67
CA LEU A 61 -34.92 -7.52 34.74
C LEU A 61 -35.72 -7.94 33.50
N LEU A 62 -36.63 -8.89 33.71
CA LEU A 62 -37.74 -9.28 32.84
C LEU A 62 -38.91 -8.30 33.01
N VAL A 63 -39.43 -7.69 31.93
CA VAL A 63 -40.88 -7.42 31.68
C VAL A 63 -41.07 -7.04 30.18
N PRO A 64 -42.28 -7.05 29.58
CA PRO A 64 -42.67 -8.02 28.56
C PRO A 64 -43.04 -7.39 27.20
N GLU A 65 -43.19 -8.29 26.23
CA GLU A 65 -43.60 -8.12 24.84
C GLU A 65 -45.02 -7.54 24.70
N GLU A 66 -45.17 -6.35 24.12
CA GLU A 66 -46.36 -6.00 23.31
C GLU A 66 -46.13 -4.80 22.37
N ASN A 67 -46.50 -5.01 21.10
CA ASN A 67 -46.80 -4.05 20.03
C ASN A 67 -45.66 -3.23 19.41
N GLN A 68 -45.05 -3.79 18.37
CA GLN A 68 -44.36 -3.04 17.32
C GLN A 68 -45.04 -3.27 15.95
N PRO A 69 -45.39 -2.20 15.21
CA PRO A 69 -45.93 -2.33 13.85
C PRO A 69 -44.83 -2.74 12.88
N THR A 70 -45.15 -3.66 11.97
CA THR A 70 -44.37 -4.06 10.80
C THR A 70 -43.93 -2.84 9.98
N ALA A 71 -42.63 -2.55 10.00
CA ALA A 71 -41.97 -1.63 9.09
C ALA A 71 -41.00 -2.41 8.18
N GLU A 72 -41.47 -2.61 6.95
CA GLU A 72 -40.74 -2.40 5.70
C GLU A 72 -39.27 -2.84 5.63
N THR A 73 -39.10 -3.99 4.97
CA THR A 73 -37.90 -4.59 4.38
C THR A 73 -36.81 -3.59 3.99
N GLU A 74 -35.63 -3.75 4.61
CA GLU A 74 -34.39 -3.09 4.18
C GLU A 74 -34.04 -3.45 2.72
N PRO A 75 -33.34 -2.56 1.97
CA PRO A 75 -32.90 -2.89 0.62
C PRO A 75 -31.79 -3.95 0.69
N HIS A 76 -32.14 -5.20 0.42
CA HIS A 76 -31.17 -6.21 0.00
C HIS A 76 -30.37 -5.63 -1.17
N THR A 77 -29.08 -5.39 -0.95
CA THR A 77 -28.18 -4.94 -2.01
C THR A 77 -28.03 -6.10 -2.99
N THR A 78 -28.72 -6.02 -4.12
CA THR A 78 -28.61 -7.00 -5.20
C THR A 78 -27.18 -6.99 -5.72
N LEU A 79 -26.48 -8.13 -5.62
CA LEU A 79 -25.15 -8.31 -6.18
C LEU A 79 -25.17 -8.02 -7.69
N SER A 80 -24.21 -7.25 -8.17
CA SER A 80 -24.08 -6.92 -9.60
C SER A 80 -23.66 -8.16 -10.41
N GLU A 81 -23.95 -8.20 -11.71
CA GLU A 81 -23.66 -9.34 -12.61
C GLU A 81 -22.17 -9.80 -12.61
N PRO A 82 -21.16 -8.90 -12.56
CA PRO A 82 -19.75 -9.29 -12.40
C PRO A 82 -19.42 -9.89 -11.02
N GLN A 83 -20.26 -9.65 -9.99
CA GLN A 83 -20.09 -10.21 -8.65
C GLN A 83 -20.66 -11.64 -8.55
N LEU A 84 -21.56 -12.04 -9.47
CA LEU A 84 -22.14 -13.38 -9.51
C LEU A 84 -21.23 -14.42 -10.22
N SER A 85 -20.18 -13.98 -10.91
CA SER A 85 -19.23 -14.86 -11.63
C SER A 85 -17.97 -15.22 -10.83
N ALA A 86 -17.81 -14.68 -9.62
CA ALA A 86 -16.68 -14.99 -8.76
C ALA A 86 -16.71 -16.48 -8.32
N PRO A 87 -15.58 -17.20 -8.37
CA PRO A 87 -15.55 -18.60 -7.94
C PRO A 87 -15.91 -18.77 -6.46
N GLU A 88 -16.64 -19.85 -6.14
CA GLU A 88 -16.93 -20.25 -4.76
C GLU A 88 -15.67 -20.86 -4.10
N LEU A 89 -15.49 -20.71 -2.78
CA LEU A 89 -14.30 -21.22 -2.09
C LEU A 89 -14.02 -22.73 -2.34
N ASN A 90 -15.08 -23.53 -2.49
CA ASN A 90 -14.94 -24.98 -2.68
C ASN A 90 -14.41 -25.39 -4.07
N SER A 91 -14.39 -24.49 -5.06
CA SER A 91 -13.80 -24.77 -6.37
C SER A 91 -12.27 -24.72 -6.37
N TYR A 92 -11.67 -24.14 -5.33
CA TYR A 92 -10.22 -24.06 -5.20
C TYR A 92 -9.61 -25.40 -4.74
N PRO A 93 -8.39 -25.75 -5.18
CA PRO A 93 -7.75 -27.00 -4.78
C PRO A 93 -7.39 -26.98 -3.29
N GLN A 94 -7.40 -28.16 -2.65
CA GLN A 94 -6.91 -28.29 -1.27
C GLN A 94 -5.39 -28.43 -1.25
N ALA A 95 -4.76 -27.77 -0.29
CA ALA A 95 -3.33 -27.92 -0.04
C ALA A 95 -3.04 -29.28 0.64
N GLU A 96 -2.40 -30.19 -0.09
CA GLU A 96 -1.91 -31.47 0.44
C GLU A 96 -0.87 -31.26 1.56
N GLN A 97 0.01 -30.26 1.38
CA GLN A 97 1.04 -29.87 2.33
C GLN A 97 1.01 -28.36 2.54
N ALA A 98 0.94 -27.93 3.79
CA ALA A 98 1.03 -26.53 4.19
C ALA A 98 2.09 -26.36 5.29
N TRP A 99 2.70 -25.18 5.37
CA TRP A 99 3.61 -24.80 6.45
C TRP A 99 2.89 -24.88 7.80
N GLY A 100 1.58 -24.64 7.82
CA GLY A 100 0.71 -24.85 8.98
C GLY A 100 0.77 -26.28 9.53
N ASP A 101 0.99 -27.31 8.71
CA ASP A 101 1.13 -28.70 9.17
C ASP A 101 2.36 -28.89 10.08
N THR A 102 3.38 -28.05 9.90
CA THR A 102 4.62 -28.06 10.70
C THR A 102 4.58 -27.04 11.83
N PHE A 103 4.20 -25.79 11.54
CA PHE A 103 4.32 -24.69 12.51
C PHE A 103 3.07 -24.46 13.36
N ASN A 104 1.90 -24.90 12.88
CA ASN A 104 0.61 -24.73 13.56
C ASN A 104 -0.30 -25.97 13.40
N PRO A 105 0.14 -27.18 13.81
CA PRO A 105 -0.61 -28.42 13.56
C PRO A 105 -1.97 -28.45 14.26
N GLN A 106 -2.14 -27.66 15.34
CA GLN A 106 -3.40 -27.51 16.07
C GLN A 106 -4.35 -26.50 15.41
N LYS A 107 -3.95 -25.86 14.30
CA LYS A 107 -4.71 -24.83 13.57
C LYS A 107 -5.19 -23.71 14.50
N SER A 108 -4.35 -23.36 15.46
CA SER A 108 -4.64 -22.33 16.46
C SER A 108 -4.53 -20.94 15.83
N VAL A 109 -5.41 -20.03 16.25
CA VAL A 109 -5.42 -18.62 15.84
C VAL A 109 -5.58 -17.74 17.08
N PRO A 110 -5.02 -16.52 17.11
CA PRO A 110 -5.24 -15.61 18.22
C PRO A 110 -6.69 -15.08 18.21
N PRO A 111 -7.19 -14.54 19.34
CA PRO A 111 -8.50 -13.89 19.38
C PRO A 111 -8.63 -12.69 18.42
N GLN A 112 -7.52 -11.99 18.17
CA GLN A 112 -7.41 -10.88 17.23
C GLN A 112 -6.07 -10.95 16.49
N GLY A 113 -6.07 -10.55 15.21
CA GLY A 113 -4.88 -10.54 14.37
C GLY A 113 -4.43 -11.95 13.94
N TYR A 114 -3.12 -12.14 13.88
CA TYR A 114 -2.48 -13.32 13.30
C TYR A 114 -1.32 -13.77 14.18
N PHE A 115 -1.15 -15.07 14.34
CA PHE A 115 0.15 -15.59 14.72
C PHE A 115 1.07 -15.54 13.51
N ALA A 116 2.30 -15.09 13.71
CA ALA A 116 3.35 -15.05 12.70
C ALA A 116 4.52 -15.92 13.14
N TRP A 117 4.99 -16.81 12.27
CA TRP A 117 6.20 -17.62 12.44
C TRP A 117 7.21 -17.21 11.39
N TYR A 118 8.41 -16.82 11.83
CA TYR A 118 9.50 -16.41 10.94
C TYR A 118 10.55 -17.50 10.88
N ILE A 119 10.96 -17.86 9.67
CA ILE A 119 11.92 -18.92 9.39
C ILE A 119 13.05 -18.40 8.50
N ASN A 120 14.21 -19.04 8.62
CA ASN A 120 15.23 -18.94 7.59
C ASN A 120 15.01 -20.09 6.61
N THR A 121 14.81 -19.80 5.33
CA THR A 121 14.49 -20.81 4.30
C THR A 121 15.67 -21.76 4.02
N ASN A 122 16.90 -21.39 4.40
CA ASN A 122 18.05 -22.31 4.41
C ASN A 122 18.00 -23.33 5.57
N SER A 123 17.09 -23.15 6.52
CA SER A 123 16.84 -24.05 7.65
C SER A 123 15.33 -24.15 7.92
N PRO A 124 14.54 -24.63 6.93
CA PRO A 124 13.11 -24.37 6.84
C PRO A 124 12.27 -25.07 7.92
N ARG A 125 12.85 -25.97 8.72
CA ARG A 125 12.16 -26.63 9.85
C ARG A 125 12.33 -25.91 11.18
N LYS A 126 13.17 -24.87 11.24
CA LYS A 126 13.49 -24.15 12.47
C LYS A 126 12.81 -22.79 12.46
N VAL A 127 11.89 -22.59 13.42
CA VAL A 127 11.34 -21.27 13.72
C VAL A 127 12.44 -20.42 14.38
N VAL A 128 12.71 -19.25 13.81
CA VAL A 128 13.64 -18.26 14.35
C VAL A 128 12.94 -17.41 15.40
N ALA A 129 11.72 -16.97 15.11
CA ALA A 129 10.90 -16.17 16.01
C ALA A 129 9.41 -16.38 15.75
N ARG A 130 8.58 -16.06 16.74
CA ARG A 130 7.12 -16.05 16.65
C ARG A 130 6.57 -14.82 17.38
N GLU A 131 5.54 -14.20 16.82
CA GLU A 131 4.82 -13.10 17.47
C GLU A 131 3.31 -13.14 17.11
N THR A 132 2.53 -12.26 17.73
CA THR A 132 1.15 -11.96 17.30
C THR A 132 1.15 -10.58 16.65
N VAL A 133 0.63 -10.47 15.44
CA VAL A 133 0.59 -9.25 14.64
C VAL A 133 -0.85 -8.87 14.28
N SER A 134 -1.11 -7.58 14.07
CA SER A 134 -2.44 -7.10 13.67
C SER A 134 -2.74 -7.27 12.17
N SER A 135 -1.72 -7.41 11.34
CA SER A 135 -1.82 -7.50 9.88
C SER A 135 -0.84 -8.53 9.32
N ILE A 136 -1.16 -9.09 8.16
CA ILE A 136 -0.24 -9.91 7.37
C ILE A 136 0.58 -8.95 6.51
N ALA A 137 1.66 -8.44 7.08
CA ALA A 137 2.59 -7.54 6.41
C ALA A 137 3.99 -7.69 6.98
N ILE A 138 4.99 -7.43 6.13
CA ILE A 138 6.39 -7.36 6.52
C ILE A 138 7.14 -6.41 5.58
N ASN A 139 7.99 -5.56 6.14
CA ASN A 139 8.83 -4.62 5.41
C ASN A 139 10.16 -4.40 6.15
N TYR A 140 11.25 -4.83 5.54
CA TYR A 140 12.60 -4.55 6.02
C TYR A 140 13.64 -4.80 4.92
N ALA A 141 14.87 -4.31 5.11
CA ALA A 141 15.97 -4.54 4.20
C ALA A 141 17.09 -5.38 4.84
N TYR A 142 17.81 -6.13 4.00
CA TYR A 142 18.98 -6.91 4.39
C TYR A 142 18.68 -7.87 5.55
N GLU A 143 19.30 -7.70 6.71
CA GLU A 143 19.18 -8.60 7.87
C GLU A 143 18.57 -7.92 9.10
N GLN A 144 17.87 -6.80 8.90
CA GLN A 144 17.37 -5.94 9.97
C GLN A 144 16.30 -6.58 10.87
N PHE A 145 15.73 -7.72 10.47
CA PHE A 145 14.68 -8.40 11.21
C PHE A 145 15.10 -9.80 11.65
N HIS A 146 15.17 -10.02 12.97
CA HIS A 146 15.60 -11.27 13.60
C HIS A 146 16.92 -11.86 13.09
N SER A 147 17.79 -11.03 12.50
CA SER A 147 19.03 -11.46 11.84
C SER A 147 18.80 -12.52 10.76
N ILE A 148 17.62 -12.54 10.14
CA ILE A 148 17.32 -13.38 8.98
C ILE A 148 17.66 -12.57 7.72
N PRO A 149 18.63 -13.01 6.89
CA PRO A 149 18.91 -12.35 5.62
C PRO A 149 17.65 -12.33 4.75
N SER A 150 17.30 -11.17 4.19
CA SER A 150 16.11 -10.98 3.36
C SER A 150 15.99 -12.02 2.24
N PRO A 151 17.06 -12.42 1.51
CA PRO A 151 16.94 -13.44 0.46
C PRO A 151 16.65 -14.86 0.97
N ALA A 152 16.68 -15.08 2.28
CA ALA A 152 16.39 -16.35 2.93
C ALA A 152 15.25 -16.21 3.94
N PHE A 153 14.47 -15.13 3.87
CA PHE A 153 13.36 -14.91 4.78
C PHE A 153 12.13 -15.71 4.34
N GLY A 154 11.58 -16.47 5.28
CA GLY A 154 10.26 -17.07 5.15
C GLY A 154 9.36 -16.66 6.30
N ALA A 155 8.07 -16.54 6.03
CA ALA A 155 7.07 -16.26 7.03
C ALA A 155 5.79 -17.06 6.78
N TYR A 156 5.19 -17.55 7.86
CA TYR A 156 3.86 -18.13 7.87
C TYR A 156 2.98 -17.35 8.83
N TRP A 157 1.81 -16.94 8.37
CA TRP A 157 0.79 -16.30 9.18
C TRP A 157 -0.46 -17.16 9.26
N ALA A 158 -1.11 -17.19 10.43
CA ALA A 158 -2.40 -17.83 10.62
C ALA A 158 -3.32 -16.98 11.51
N GLY A 159 -4.55 -16.75 11.06
CA GLY A 159 -5.54 -15.97 11.79
C GLY A 159 -6.97 -16.30 11.36
N ARG A 160 -7.94 -15.65 12.01
CA ARG A 160 -9.35 -15.78 11.67
C ARG A 160 -9.76 -14.65 10.74
N LEU A 161 -10.22 -14.98 9.54
CA LEU A 161 -10.94 -14.07 8.68
C LEU A 161 -12.43 -14.17 9.02
N HIS A 162 -13.00 -13.08 9.53
CA HIS A 162 -14.45 -12.98 9.75
C HIS A 162 -15.11 -12.36 8.51
N VAL A 163 -16.07 -13.08 7.94
CA VAL A 163 -16.90 -12.65 6.81
C VAL A 163 -18.27 -12.30 7.37
N PRO A 164 -18.60 -11.00 7.54
CA PRO A 164 -19.82 -10.58 8.21
C PRO A 164 -21.07 -10.83 7.37
N GLN A 165 -20.94 -10.88 6.05
CA GLN A 165 -22.02 -11.13 5.11
C GLN A 165 -21.49 -11.83 3.87
N ARG A 166 -22.36 -12.64 3.25
CA ARG A 166 -22.09 -13.23 1.94
C ARG A 166 -21.78 -12.14 0.92
N GLY A 167 -20.77 -12.35 0.11
CA GLY A 167 -20.45 -11.45 -0.99
C GLY A 167 -19.14 -11.81 -1.69
N VAL A 168 -18.78 -11.01 -2.68
CA VAL A 168 -17.48 -11.12 -3.34
C VAL A 168 -16.45 -10.41 -2.49
N TYR A 169 -15.38 -11.13 -2.18
CA TYR A 169 -14.21 -10.60 -1.51
C TYR A 169 -13.05 -10.61 -2.48
N ARG A 170 -12.20 -9.60 -2.36
CA ARG A 170 -10.92 -9.53 -3.05
C ARG A 170 -9.82 -9.92 -2.09
N ILE A 171 -8.96 -10.82 -2.56
CA ILE A 171 -7.67 -11.10 -1.95
C ILE A 171 -6.65 -10.34 -2.80
N SER A 172 -5.99 -9.37 -2.19
CA SER A 172 -4.97 -8.56 -2.84
C SER A 172 -3.68 -8.54 -2.04
N GLY A 173 -2.55 -8.59 -2.73
CA GLY A 173 -1.25 -8.48 -2.08
C GLY A 173 -0.13 -8.11 -3.02
N ALA A 174 0.75 -7.24 -2.55
CA ALA A 174 1.92 -6.77 -3.28
C ALA A 174 3.19 -7.37 -2.70
N PHE A 175 4.04 -7.88 -3.59
CA PHE A 175 5.37 -8.37 -3.30
C PHE A 175 6.18 -8.39 -4.60
N SER A 176 7.49 -8.52 -4.47
CA SER A 176 8.42 -8.69 -5.59
C SER A 176 9.49 -9.68 -5.19
N HIS A 177 10.00 -10.46 -6.16
CA HIS A 177 11.07 -11.45 -5.93
C HIS A 177 10.77 -12.43 -4.78
N ALA A 178 9.54 -12.93 -4.70
CA ALA A 178 9.07 -13.82 -3.66
C ALA A 178 8.01 -14.81 -4.17
N ASP A 179 7.84 -15.90 -3.44
CA ASP A 179 6.75 -16.86 -3.58
C ASP A 179 5.74 -16.64 -2.46
N VAL A 180 4.45 -16.63 -2.81
CA VAL A 180 3.33 -16.48 -1.87
C VAL A 180 2.27 -17.53 -2.14
N ARG A 181 1.79 -18.16 -1.06
CA ARG A 181 0.61 -19.02 -1.09
C ARG A 181 -0.38 -18.61 -0.02
N ILE A 182 -1.61 -18.31 -0.43
CA ILE A 182 -2.71 -17.90 0.46
C ILE A 182 -3.76 -19.00 0.48
N MET A 183 -4.22 -19.37 1.68
CA MET A 183 -5.23 -20.39 1.87
C MET A 183 -6.35 -19.94 2.79
N LEU A 184 -7.57 -20.33 2.46
CA LEU A 184 -8.74 -20.23 3.32
C LEU A 184 -9.26 -21.64 3.60
N ASN A 185 -9.30 -22.07 4.87
CA ASN A 185 -9.69 -23.44 5.26
C ASN A 185 -8.95 -24.52 4.42
N ARG A 186 -7.63 -24.37 4.24
CA ARG A 186 -6.75 -25.18 3.37
C ARG A 186 -7.04 -25.17 1.87
N ARG A 187 -7.97 -24.35 1.38
CA ARG A 187 -8.19 -24.14 -0.06
C ARG A 187 -7.20 -23.10 -0.55
N ILE A 188 -6.39 -23.42 -1.56
CA ILE A 188 -5.39 -22.52 -2.13
C ILE A 188 -6.10 -21.50 -3.01
N VAL A 189 -6.30 -20.29 -2.47
CA VAL A 189 -7.01 -19.20 -3.15
C VAL A 189 -6.06 -18.32 -3.96
N ALA A 190 -4.77 -18.34 -3.63
CA ALA A 190 -3.71 -17.78 -4.45
C ALA A 190 -2.41 -18.58 -4.27
N ASP A 191 -1.69 -18.80 -5.37
CA ASP A 191 -0.36 -19.40 -5.42
C ASP A 191 0.42 -18.65 -6.50
N SER A 192 1.38 -17.81 -6.10
CA SER A 192 1.99 -16.84 -7.00
C SER A 192 3.47 -16.62 -6.71
N SER A 193 4.25 -16.61 -7.78
CA SER A 193 5.68 -16.26 -7.79
C SER A 193 5.87 -14.96 -8.56
N ASN A 194 6.46 -13.95 -7.91
CA ASN A 194 6.82 -12.64 -8.49
C ASN A 194 5.68 -11.82 -9.12
N ASN A 195 4.43 -12.26 -9.03
CA ASN A 195 3.27 -11.52 -9.52
C ASN A 195 2.37 -11.13 -8.35
N PRO A 196 1.90 -9.87 -8.27
CA PRO A 196 0.99 -9.46 -7.22
C PRO A 196 -0.29 -10.30 -7.24
N ILE A 197 -0.84 -10.55 -6.06
CA ILE A 197 -2.13 -11.24 -5.92
C ILE A 197 -3.23 -10.22 -6.14
N ASN A 198 -4.18 -10.55 -7.00
CA ASN A 198 -5.42 -9.81 -7.19
C ASN A 198 -6.48 -10.78 -7.72
N THR A 199 -7.15 -11.46 -6.81
CA THR A 199 -8.17 -12.47 -7.14
C THR A 199 -9.44 -12.18 -6.36
N THR A 200 -10.58 -12.55 -6.94
CA THR A 200 -11.89 -12.41 -6.32
C THR A 200 -12.52 -13.78 -6.12
N LEU A 201 -13.28 -13.92 -5.04
CA LEU A 201 -14.03 -15.13 -4.73
C LEU A 201 -15.29 -14.79 -3.96
N MET A 202 -16.31 -15.64 -4.13
CA MET A 202 -17.51 -15.60 -3.32
C MET A 202 -17.21 -16.25 -1.96
N LEU A 203 -17.55 -15.54 -0.88
CA LEU A 203 -17.50 -16.07 0.49
C LEU A 203 -18.89 -16.00 1.10
N GLU A 204 -19.25 -17.03 1.86
CA GLU A 204 -20.44 -17.03 2.70
C GLU A 204 -20.15 -16.31 4.02
N GLN A 205 -21.21 -15.89 4.71
CA GLN A 205 -21.07 -15.40 6.08
C GLN A 205 -20.45 -16.48 6.98
N GLY A 206 -19.44 -16.12 7.76
CA GLY A 206 -18.81 -17.04 8.71
C GLY A 206 -17.33 -16.74 8.97
N ASP A 207 -16.71 -17.64 9.72
CA ASP A 207 -15.30 -17.56 10.07
C ASP A 207 -14.47 -18.55 9.25
N TYR A 208 -13.36 -18.07 8.71
CA TYR A 208 -12.41 -18.85 7.92
C TYR A 208 -11.03 -18.81 8.57
N LEU A 209 -10.33 -19.96 8.57
CA LEU A 209 -8.91 -19.98 8.85
C LEU A 209 -8.18 -19.40 7.64
N LEU A 210 -7.56 -18.23 7.82
CA LEU A 210 -6.71 -17.59 6.82
C LEU A 210 -5.25 -17.91 7.13
N GLU A 211 -4.57 -18.47 6.14
CA GLU A 211 -3.16 -18.82 6.19
C GLU A 211 -2.43 -18.15 5.02
N ALA A 212 -1.25 -17.60 5.30
CA ALA A 212 -0.37 -17.02 4.29
C ALA A 212 1.04 -17.58 4.47
N GLU A 213 1.62 -18.10 3.40
CA GLU A 213 3.00 -18.54 3.32
C GLU A 213 3.76 -17.60 2.38
N TYR A 214 4.94 -17.16 2.79
CA TYR A 214 5.76 -16.22 2.06
C TYR A 214 7.23 -16.65 2.12
N SER A 215 7.90 -16.66 0.97
CA SER A 215 9.34 -16.92 0.85
C SER A 215 9.97 -15.86 -0.05
N ASN A 216 10.90 -15.08 0.49
CA ASN A 216 11.59 -14.02 -0.25
C ASN A 216 12.89 -14.52 -0.89
N HIS A 217 13.28 -13.89 -2.00
CA HIS A 217 14.48 -14.19 -2.78
C HIS A 217 15.32 -12.93 -3.10
N TRP A 218 15.06 -11.81 -2.43
CA TRP A 218 15.71 -10.52 -2.70
C TRP A 218 16.30 -9.88 -1.45
N HIS A 219 17.15 -8.86 -1.65
CA HIS A 219 17.84 -8.19 -0.55
C HIS A 219 16.93 -7.24 0.24
N THR A 220 15.70 -7.00 -0.21
CA THR A 220 14.64 -6.38 0.58
C THR A 220 13.45 -7.33 0.69
N THR A 221 12.75 -7.24 1.81
CA THR A 221 11.53 -7.99 2.10
C THR A 221 10.38 -7.02 2.14
N ARG A 222 9.38 -7.22 1.27
CA ARG A 222 8.15 -6.41 1.24
C ARG A 222 6.96 -7.29 0.89
N PHE A 223 5.99 -7.30 1.79
CA PHE A 223 4.74 -7.99 1.58
C PHE A 223 3.62 -7.32 2.37
N GLN A 224 2.45 -7.19 1.76
CA GLN A 224 1.20 -6.87 2.42
C GLN A 224 0.10 -7.70 1.79
N LEU A 225 -0.76 -8.28 2.63
CA LEU A 225 -1.96 -9.00 2.23
C LEU A 225 -3.20 -8.32 2.81
N THR A 226 -4.20 -8.14 1.97
CA THR A 226 -5.54 -7.69 2.35
C THR A 226 -6.58 -8.65 1.81
N VAL A 227 -7.53 -9.01 2.67
CA VAL A 227 -8.76 -9.70 2.28
C VAL A 227 -9.92 -8.81 2.71
N ALA A 228 -10.67 -8.28 1.74
CA ALA A 228 -11.72 -7.30 1.99
C ALA A 228 -12.86 -7.46 0.98
N PRO A 229 -14.06 -6.92 1.24
CA PRO A 229 -15.13 -6.87 0.25
C PRO A 229 -14.63 -6.26 -1.07
N ASP A 230 -15.08 -6.82 -2.19
CA ASP A 230 -14.74 -6.34 -3.50
C ASP A 230 -15.40 -4.99 -3.75
N ILE A 231 -14.60 -3.93 -3.67
CA ILE A 231 -15.03 -2.57 -4.00
C ILE A 231 -14.66 -2.23 -5.45
N LYS A 232 -15.58 -1.55 -6.13
CA LYS A 232 -15.35 -0.99 -7.45
C LYS A 232 -14.34 0.16 -7.35
N ILE A 233 -13.36 0.17 -8.25
CA ILE A 233 -12.48 1.33 -8.42
C ILE A 233 -13.18 2.32 -9.33
N LEU A 234 -13.35 3.55 -8.84
CA LEU A 234 -14.02 4.62 -9.58
C LEU A 234 -13.00 5.48 -10.31
N ASP A 235 -13.37 5.90 -11.52
CA ASP A 235 -12.73 7.03 -12.20
C ASP A 235 -13.24 8.38 -11.65
N ASP A 236 -12.74 9.48 -12.22
CA ASP A 236 -13.07 10.84 -11.79
C ASP A 236 -14.56 11.20 -11.97
N ALA A 237 -15.21 10.71 -13.03
CA ALA A 237 -16.62 11.02 -13.31
C ALA A 237 -17.55 10.24 -12.37
N GLU A 238 -17.26 8.95 -12.17
CA GLU A 238 -17.98 8.09 -11.24
C GLU A 238 -17.78 8.54 -9.78
N LEU A 239 -16.55 8.95 -9.43
CA LEU A 239 -16.23 9.48 -8.11
C LEU A 239 -17.06 10.73 -7.81
N THR A 240 -17.10 11.69 -8.74
CA THR A 240 -17.87 12.94 -8.59
C THR A 240 -19.35 12.66 -8.31
N THR A 241 -19.94 11.74 -9.08
CA THR A 241 -21.35 11.34 -8.93
C THR A 241 -21.59 10.66 -7.57
N THR A 242 -20.66 9.80 -7.15
CA THR A 242 -20.75 9.07 -5.88
C THR A 242 -20.60 10.00 -4.68
N ILE A 243 -19.68 10.98 -4.71
CA ILE A 243 -19.53 11.95 -3.62
C ILE A 243 -20.78 12.82 -3.48
N THR A 244 -21.36 13.24 -4.61
CA THR A 244 -22.57 14.07 -4.61
C THR A 244 -23.75 13.37 -3.93
N SER A 245 -23.90 12.05 -4.12
CA SER A 245 -25.00 11.29 -3.51
C SER A 245 -24.84 11.08 -1.99
N LEU A 246 -23.65 11.31 -1.43
CA LEU A 246 -23.42 11.23 0.02
C LEU A 246 -23.95 12.44 0.78
N HIS A 247 -24.31 13.54 0.10
CA HIS A 247 -24.86 14.75 0.71
C HIS A 247 -24.05 15.26 1.92
N LEU A 248 -22.71 15.29 1.79
CA LEU A 248 -21.83 15.69 2.89
C LEU A 248 -22.08 17.16 3.31
N PRO A 249 -21.85 17.53 4.59
CA PRO A 249 -22.11 18.89 5.09
C PRO A 249 -21.48 19.98 4.21
N ALA A 250 -22.20 21.08 3.96
CA ALA A 250 -21.73 22.15 3.08
C ALA A 250 -20.41 22.80 3.53
N ASN A 251 -20.10 22.76 4.83
CA ASN A 251 -18.84 23.27 5.38
C ASN A 251 -17.70 22.24 5.34
N THR A 252 -17.84 21.09 4.68
CA THR A 252 -16.79 20.07 4.56
C THR A 252 -15.58 20.60 3.79
N VAL A 253 -14.39 20.09 4.13
CA VAL A 253 -13.12 20.36 3.42
C VAL A 253 -12.43 19.06 3.06
N ALA A 254 -11.55 19.09 2.05
CA ALA A 254 -10.73 17.94 1.68
C ALA A 254 -9.30 18.09 2.21
N TYR A 255 -8.68 16.96 2.55
CA TYR A 255 -7.25 16.82 2.75
C TYR A 255 -6.73 15.65 1.93
N ALA A 256 -5.50 15.76 1.42
CA ALA A 256 -4.86 14.69 0.67
C ALA A 256 -3.54 14.26 1.32
N ALA A 257 -3.25 12.96 1.29
CA ALA A 257 -1.95 12.42 1.66
C ALA A 257 -1.44 11.47 0.58
N GLY A 258 -0.17 11.62 0.23
CA GLY A 258 0.48 10.87 -0.83
C GLY A 258 1.84 10.37 -0.36
N VAL A 259 2.09 9.07 -0.48
CA VAL A 259 3.39 8.47 -0.11
C VAL A 259 3.87 7.47 -1.15
N TYR A 260 5.18 7.23 -1.22
CA TYR A 260 5.70 6.11 -1.97
C TYR A 260 5.53 4.81 -1.18
N SER A 261 5.92 4.77 0.09
CA SER A 261 5.87 3.56 0.93
C SER A 261 5.75 3.84 2.43
N SER A 262 5.61 2.77 3.23
CA SER A 262 5.68 2.85 4.69
C SER A 262 7.11 2.58 5.19
N ASP A 263 7.51 3.27 6.26
CA ASP A 263 8.73 2.95 7.02
C ASP A 263 8.50 1.90 8.11
N ASN A 264 7.24 1.57 8.43
CA ASN A 264 6.93 0.61 9.47
C ASN A 264 7.04 -0.82 8.94
N ARG A 265 7.53 -1.71 9.80
CA ARG A 265 7.67 -3.14 9.51
C ARG A 265 6.35 -3.80 9.09
N ASP A 266 5.22 -3.35 9.64
CA ASP A 266 3.88 -3.86 9.35
C ASP A 266 3.18 -3.13 8.19
N ASN A 267 3.93 -2.34 7.40
CA ASN A 267 3.44 -1.47 6.33
C ASN A 267 2.34 -0.47 6.74
N ARG A 268 2.18 -0.23 8.03
CA ARG A 268 1.18 0.72 8.52
C ARG A 268 1.67 2.15 8.41
N ILE A 269 0.76 3.08 8.18
CA ILE A 269 1.03 4.52 8.30
C ILE A 269 -0.02 5.12 9.23
N LEU A 270 0.44 5.74 10.31
CA LEU A 270 -0.42 6.43 11.26
C LEU A 270 -0.75 7.83 10.72
N LEU A 271 -2.02 8.15 10.56
CA LEU A 271 -2.48 9.45 10.08
C LEU A 271 -3.13 10.22 11.23
N ASP A 272 -2.50 11.30 11.68
CA ASP A 272 -3.12 12.19 12.65
C ASP A 272 -4.18 13.05 11.98
N ALA A 273 -5.41 12.94 12.47
CA ALA A 273 -6.53 13.70 11.95
C ALA A 273 -6.30 15.22 12.07
N PRO A 274 -6.85 16.02 11.14
CA PRO A 274 -6.66 17.46 11.17
C PRO A 274 -7.24 18.10 12.42
N ALA A 275 -6.62 19.18 12.91
CA ALA A 275 -7.13 19.91 14.07
C ALA A 275 -8.53 20.52 13.82
N GLY A 276 -9.23 20.82 14.91
CA GLY A 276 -10.56 21.44 14.89
C GLY A 276 -11.70 20.46 14.58
N ASN A 277 -12.90 21.02 14.39
CA ASN A 277 -14.15 20.24 14.33
C ASN A 277 -14.83 20.26 12.96
N ARG A 278 -14.17 20.82 11.93
CA ARG A 278 -14.75 20.95 10.59
C ARG A 278 -14.84 19.57 9.92
N PRO A 279 -16.01 19.13 9.42
CA PRO A 279 -16.13 17.86 8.70
C PRO A 279 -15.14 17.79 7.54
N TYR A 280 -14.62 16.60 7.24
CA TYR A 280 -13.58 16.47 6.24
C TYR A 280 -13.63 15.16 5.44
N ILE A 281 -13.14 15.24 4.22
CA ILE A 281 -12.82 14.13 3.32
C ILE A 281 -11.32 13.88 3.41
N LEU A 282 -10.93 12.61 3.40
CA LEU A 282 -9.53 12.21 3.36
C LEU A 282 -9.24 11.46 2.06
N ILE A 283 -8.26 11.96 1.29
CA ILE A 283 -7.82 11.39 0.01
C ILE A 283 -6.44 10.78 0.22
N LEU A 284 -6.28 9.49 0.00
CA LEU A 284 -5.08 8.74 0.34
C LEU A 284 -4.50 8.03 -0.88
N ASP A 285 -3.21 8.18 -1.11
CA ASP A 285 -2.51 7.46 -2.17
C ASP A 285 -1.19 6.91 -1.67
N SER A 286 -0.89 5.69 -2.09
CA SER A 286 0.40 5.07 -1.87
C SER A 286 0.85 4.30 -3.11
N TYR A 287 2.12 4.47 -3.51
CA TYR A 287 2.68 3.70 -4.61
C TYR A 287 2.82 2.21 -4.24
N GLU A 288 3.49 1.93 -3.11
CA GLU A 288 3.51 0.61 -2.50
C GLU A 288 2.25 0.39 -1.64
N ALA A 289 1.87 -0.87 -1.43
CA ALA A 289 0.72 -1.20 -0.62
C ALA A 289 0.98 -0.87 0.86
N VAL A 290 0.06 -0.12 1.49
CA VAL A 290 0.16 0.27 2.90
C VAL A 290 -1.15 0.09 3.64
N GLN A 291 -1.10 0.04 4.96
CA GLN A 291 -2.30 0.10 5.80
C GLN A 291 -2.39 1.48 6.46
N TRP A 292 -3.35 2.29 6.03
CA TRP A 292 -3.61 3.58 6.65
C TRP A 292 -4.38 3.39 7.95
N GLN A 293 -3.92 3.99 9.05
CA GLN A 293 -4.66 4.01 10.31
C GLN A 293 -4.91 5.45 10.74
N ILE A 294 -6.19 5.83 10.82
CA ILE A 294 -6.58 7.18 11.20
C ILE A 294 -6.63 7.30 12.73
N ILE A 295 -5.86 8.24 13.26
CA ILE A 295 -5.75 8.54 14.68
C ILE A 295 -6.52 9.83 14.99
N GLY A 296 -7.42 9.77 15.97
CA GLY A 296 -8.27 10.89 16.37
C GLY A 296 -9.65 10.85 15.71
N ARG A 297 -10.19 12.03 15.41
CA ARG A 297 -11.53 12.16 14.80
C ARG A 297 -11.57 11.44 13.44
N GLN A 298 -12.70 10.83 13.12
CA GLN A 298 -12.88 10.11 11.87
C GLN A 298 -13.38 11.07 10.76
N PRO A 299 -12.99 10.83 9.49
CA PRO A 299 -13.49 11.60 8.35
C PRO A 299 -14.95 11.25 8.05
N GLN A 300 -15.60 12.07 7.23
CA GLN A 300 -16.93 11.75 6.69
C GLN A 300 -16.85 10.79 5.49
N LEU A 301 -15.69 10.72 4.85
CA LEU A 301 -15.42 9.92 3.66
C LEU A 301 -13.92 9.68 3.55
N VAL A 302 -13.52 8.47 3.18
CA VAL A 302 -12.16 8.20 2.70
C VAL A 302 -12.20 7.79 1.23
N ILE A 303 -11.37 8.44 0.45
CA ILE A 303 -11.07 8.10 -0.94
C ILE A 303 -9.64 7.58 -0.92
N TYR A 304 -9.39 6.38 -1.45
CA TYR A 304 -8.05 5.83 -1.43
C TYR A 304 -7.72 5.05 -2.71
N SER A 305 -6.45 5.00 -3.06
CA SER A 305 -5.98 4.26 -4.23
C SER A 305 -5.37 2.90 -3.85
N ASN A 306 -4.90 2.17 -4.86
CA ASN A 306 -4.06 0.98 -4.73
C ASN A 306 -4.70 -0.20 -3.97
N SER A 307 -6.04 -0.22 -3.84
CA SER A 307 -6.79 -1.30 -3.18
C SER A 307 -6.57 -2.67 -3.81
N GLN A 308 -6.41 -2.72 -5.13
CA GLN A 308 -6.09 -3.94 -5.89
C GLN A 308 -4.70 -4.51 -5.62
N ARG A 309 -3.78 -3.71 -5.05
CA ARG A 309 -2.45 -4.19 -4.65
C ARG A 309 -2.33 -4.45 -3.16
N GLY A 310 -3.40 -4.27 -2.40
CA GLY A 310 -3.45 -4.58 -0.98
C GLY A 310 -3.51 -3.37 -0.06
N SER A 311 -3.51 -2.12 -0.56
CA SER A 311 -3.71 -0.97 0.32
C SER A 311 -5.06 -1.04 1.01
N SER A 312 -5.10 -0.65 2.29
CA SER A 312 -6.30 -0.69 3.12
C SER A 312 -6.36 0.51 4.07
N VAL A 313 -7.55 0.81 4.57
CA VAL A 313 -7.77 1.90 5.53
C VAL A 313 -8.51 1.35 6.74
N LEU A 314 -7.92 1.53 7.92
CA LEU A 314 -8.54 1.26 9.20
C LEU A 314 -9.27 2.51 9.69
N THR A 315 -10.59 2.43 9.70
CA THR A 315 -11.50 3.45 10.24
C THR A 315 -12.23 2.91 11.47
N HIS A 316 -12.76 3.81 12.28
CA HIS A 316 -13.68 3.46 13.36
C HIS A 316 -15.11 3.88 12.98
N GLY A 317 -16.05 2.94 13.04
CA GLY A 317 -17.44 3.16 12.66
C GLY A 317 -17.70 2.98 11.16
N ASN A 318 -18.92 3.33 10.73
CA ASN A 318 -19.38 3.14 9.35
C ASN A 318 -18.98 4.34 8.48
N ILE A 319 -17.69 4.46 8.19
CA ILE A 319 -17.16 5.50 7.30
C ILE A 319 -17.17 4.97 5.85
N PRO A 320 -17.79 5.67 4.89
CA PRO A 320 -17.71 5.30 3.49
C PRO A 320 -16.26 5.27 2.99
N LEU A 321 -15.90 4.19 2.31
CA LEU A 321 -14.61 4.01 1.65
C LEU A 321 -14.82 3.89 0.14
N ILE A 322 -14.12 4.71 -0.64
CA ILE A 322 -14.17 4.67 -2.11
C ILE A 322 -12.76 4.37 -2.63
N ALA A 323 -12.65 3.33 -3.47
CA ALA A 323 -11.43 3.10 -4.22
C ALA A 323 -11.39 4.00 -5.46
N TRP A 324 -10.25 4.64 -5.69
CA TRP A 324 -10.04 5.62 -6.76
C TRP A 324 -8.89 5.18 -7.68
N SER A 325 -9.06 5.41 -8.98
CA SER A 325 -8.08 4.99 -10.00
C SER A 325 -6.92 5.96 -10.19
N ASN A 326 -7.02 7.18 -9.64
CA ASN A 326 -5.98 8.20 -9.76
C ASN A 326 -5.17 8.32 -8.45
N SER A 327 -4.10 9.11 -8.53
CA SER A 327 -3.06 9.19 -7.52
C SER A 327 -2.96 10.56 -6.83
N VAL A 328 -2.21 10.58 -5.73
CA VAL A 328 -1.72 11.77 -5.04
C VAL A 328 -0.21 11.61 -4.95
N SER A 329 0.51 12.34 -5.78
CA SER A 329 1.97 12.21 -5.85
C SER A 329 2.64 12.44 -4.48
N PRO A 330 3.63 11.61 -4.08
CA PRO A 330 4.41 11.83 -2.87
C PRO A 330 5.23 13.13 -2.89
N ASP A 331 5.45 13.70 -4.08
CA ASP A 331 6.20 14.93 -4.28
C ASP A 331 5.30 16.15 -4.51
N LEU A 332 3.98 16.01 -4.31
CA LEU A 332 3.00 17.06 -4.58
C LEU A 332 3.27 18.37 -3.83
N SER A 333 3.75 18.28 -2.58
CA SER A 333 4.07 19.45 -1.75
C SER A 333 5.55 19.82 -1.73
N GLY A 334 6.36 19.26 -2.63
CA GLY A 334 7.78 19.56 -2.75
C GLY A 334 8.04 21.03 -3.06
N SER A 335 8.87 21.68 -2.24
CA SER A 335 9.26 23.09 -2.42
C SER A 335 10.45 23.28 -3.35
N GLU A 336 11.23 22.22 -3.60
CA GLU A 336 12.44 22.28 -4.43
C GLU A 336 12.12 21.90 -5.87
N THR A 337 12.74 22.60 -6.82
CA THR A 337 12.70 22.17 -8.22
C THR A 337 13.52 20.89 -8.36
N PRO A 338 12.98 19.83 -8.99
CA PRO A 338 13.73 18.61 -9.23
C PRO A 338 14.99 18.88 -10.07
N SER A 339 15.96 17.96 -9.97
CA SER A 339 17.14 18.01 -10.81
C SER A 339 16.74 17.67 -12.24
N CYS A 340 16.91 18.63 -13.15
CA CYS A 340 16.54 18.45 -14.54
C CYS A 340 17.72 18.66 -15.47
N HIS A 341 17.78 17.87 -16.54
CA HIS A 341 18.79 17.97 -17.60
C HIS A 341 18.16 17.89 -18.98
N CYS A 342 18.82 18.52 -19.96
CA CYS A 342 18.38 18.48 -21.35
C CYS A 342 18.82 17.16 -22.00
N MET A 343 17.87 16.47 -22.61
CA MET A 343 18.12 15.31 -23.45
C MET A 343 18.62 15.77 -24.83
N PRO A 344 19.40 14.94 -25.55
CA PRO A 344 19.85 15.27 -26.92
C PRO A 344 18.72 15.57 -27.91
N THR A 345 17.51 15.09 -27.63
CA THR A 345 16.28 15.36 -28.40
C THR A 345 15.76 16.80 -28.21
N GLY A 346 16.26 17.54 -27.21
CA GLY A 346 15.76 18.85 -26.81
C GLY A 346 14.70 18.83 -25.72
N ASP A 347 14.30 17.64 -25.28
CA ASP A 347 13.35 17.46 -24.17
C ASP A 347 14.03 17.68 -22.82
N LEU A 348 13.27 18.17 -21.85
CA LEU A 348 13.72 18.25 -20.46
C LEU A 348 13.37 16.95 -19.76
N TYR A 349 14.35 16.32 -19.12
CA TYR A 349 14.13 15.20 -18.20
C TYR A 349 14.42 15.67 -16.78
N CYS A 350 13.50 15.39 -15.85
CA CYS A 350 13.67 15.65 -14.42
C CYS A 350 13.71 14.34 -13.65
N ASP A 351 14.48 14.29 -12.57
CA ASP A 351 14.68 13.12 -11.71
C ASP A 351 13.49 12.80 -10.79
N ALA A 352 12.56 13.73 -10.62
CA ALA A 352 11.31 13.54 -9.90
C ALA A 352 10.10 13.91 -10.77
N GLU A 353 8.92 13.45 -10.33
CA GLU A 353 7.65 13.74 -10.99
C GLU A 353 7.39 15.26 -11.00
N GLU A 354 6.95 15.77 -12.15
CA GLU A 354 6.49 17.14 -12.25
C GLU A 354 5.09 17.25 -11.65
N THR A 355 4.99 17.92 -10.51
CA THR A 355 3.74 18.07 -9.76
C THR A 355 3.32 19.53 -9.65
N ASP A 356 2.03 19.80 -9.82
CA ASP A 356 1.45 21.14 -9.66
C ASP A 356 0.36 21.13 -8.57
N LEU A 357 0.68 21.75 -7.43
CA LEU A 357 -0.22 21.84 -6.29
C LEU A 357 -1.47 22.67 -6.59
N ARG A 358 -1.36 23.70 -7.44
CA ARG A 358 -2.49 24.55 -7.83
C ARG A 358 -3.43 23.79 -8.75
N GLU A 359 -2.89 23.10 -9.75
CA GLU A 359 -3.69 22.23 -10.63
C GLU A 359 -4.40 21.15 -9.82
N PHE A 360 -3.68 20.46 -8.93
CA PHE A 360 -4.26 19.45 -8.06
C PHE A 360 -5.36 20.02 -7.14
N THR A 361 -5.14 21.19 -6.53
CA THR A 361 -6.15 21.88 -5.71
C THR A 361 -7.43 22.13 -6.50
N ASN A 362 -7.31 22.59 -7.75
CA ASN A 362 -8.46 22.85 -8.62
C ASN A 362 -9.17 21.55 -8.99
N ARG A 363 -8.41 20.50 -9.32
CA ARG A 363 -8.95 19.17 -9.64
C ARG A 363 -9.73 18.59 -8.46
N ILE A 364 -9.18 18.61 -7.25
CA ILE A 364 -9.91 18.12 -6.05
C ILE A 364 -11.20 18.90 -5.82
N ARG A 365 -11.18 20.23 -6.03
CA ARG A 365 -12.41 21.03 -5.91
C ARG A 365 -13.46 20.64 -6.96
N GLN A 366 -13.04 20.35 -8.20
CA GLN A 366 -13.95 19.89 -9.25
C GLN A 366 -14.51 18.50 -8.97
N LEU A 367 -13.66 17.57 -8.51
CA LEU A 367 -14.05 16.18 -8.25
C LEU A 367 -14.94 16.02 -7.02
N THR A 368 -14.59 16.71 -5.93
CA THR A 368 -15.27 16.52 -4.65
C THR A 368 -16.36 17.55 -4.38
N GLY A 369 -16.32 18.71 -5.05
CA GLY A 369 -17.15 19.87 -4.72
C GLY A 369 -16.67 20.65 -3.47
N TYR A 370 -15.64 20.18 -2.76
CA TYR A 370 -15.13 20.77 -1.53
C TYR A 370 -13.71 21.34 -1.72
N PRO A 371 -13.35 22.43 -1.03
CA PRO A 371 -12.01 23.00 -1.14
C PRO A 371 -10.97 22.08 -0.49
N LEU A 372 -9.82 21.90 -1.15
CA LEU A 372 -8.64 21.28 -0.56
C LEU A 372 -8.01 22.26 0.44
N GLN A 373 -7.90 21.84 1.71
CA GLN A 373 -7.42 22.69 2.81
C GLN A 373 -5.94 22.45 3.13
N GLY A 374 -5.40 21.30 2.78
CA GLY A 374 -3.98 20.99 2.95
C GLY A 374 -3.61 19.59 2.45
N VAL A 375 -2.32 19.36 2.34
CA VAL A 375 -1.73 18.09 1.90
C VAL A 375 -0.61 17.63 2.84
N SER A 376 -0.35 16.33 2.87
CA SER A 376 0.79 15.73 3.58
C SER A 376 1.44 14.70 2.68
N THR A 377 2.65 15.00 2.18
CA THR A 377 3.32 14.12 1.23
C THR A 377 4.76 13.84 1.62
N GLN A 378 5.21 12.61 1.40
CA GLN A 378 6.55 12.18 1.74
C GLN A 378 6.92 10.94 0.93
N HIS A 379 8.19 10.73 0.61
CA HIS A 379 8.61 9.48 -0.05
C HIS A 379 8.24 8.25 0.80
N SER A 380 8.75 8.16 2.03
CA SER A 380 8.35 7.11 2.97
C SER A 380 7.91 7.71 4.29
N ALA A 381 6.94 7.08 4.95
CA ALA A 381 6.45 7.55 6.24
C ALA A 381 6.03 6.39 7.17
N SER A 382 6.27 6.56 8.47
CA SER A 382 5.64 5.75 9.52
C SER A 382 4.40 6.44 10.11
N ARG A 383 4.38 7.78 10.08
CA ARG A 383 3.32 8.64 10.59
C ARG A 383 3.27 9.96 9.82
N LEU A 384 2.08 10.46 9.53
CA LEU A 384 1.86 11.78 8.93
C LEU A 384 0.81 12.55 9.73
N SER A 385 1.07 13.82 10.00
CA SER A 385 0.05 14.73 10.52
C SER A 385 -0.62 15.47 9.37
N ILE A 386 -1.94 15.61 9.41
CA ILE A 386 -2.70 16.21 8.30
C ILE A 386 -3.23 17.60 8.70
N PRO A 387 -2.95 18.67 7.94
CA PRO A 387 -1.96 18.76 6.86
C PRO A 387 -0.56 19.08 7.39
N GLN A 388 0.48 18.68 6.65
CA GLN A 388 1.84 19.22 6.79
C GLN A 388 1.98 20.55 6.03
N THR A 389 1.36 20.64 4.86
CA THR A 389 1.37 21.82 3.99
C THR A 389 -0.06 22.34 3.84
N PRO A 390 -0.42 23.49 4.45
CA PRO A 390 -1.72 24.12 4.23
C PRO A 390 -1.85 24.65 2.80
N ILE A 391 -3.07 24.65 2.24
CA ILE A 391 -3.34 25.34 0.98
C ILE A 391 -3.65 26.82 1.28
N ASP A 392 -2.70 27.68 0.95
CA ASP A 392 -2.81 29.13 1.10
C ASP A 392 -2.05 29.86 -0.02
N ALA A 393 -2.06 31.19 0.00
CA ALA A 393 -1.39 31.99 -1.02
C ALA A 393 0.12 31.73 -1.10
N ALA A 394 0.77 31.39 0.03
CA ALA A 394 2.20 31.17 0.09
C ALA A 394 2.58 29.81 -0.49
N SER A 395 1.90 28.72 -0.12
CA SER A 395 2.16 27.39 -0.66
C SER A 395 1.88 27.31 -2.15
N LEU A 396 0.81 27.97 -2.61
CA LEU A 396 0.50 28.04 -4.04
C LEU A 396 1.54 28.88 -4.82
N ALA A 397 2.04 29.98 -4.25
CA ALA A 397 3.09 30.77 -4.88
C ALA A 397 4.45 30.05 -4.94
N ILE A 398 4.72 29.08 -4.06
CA ILE A 398 5.89 28.19 -4.17
C ILE A 398 5.72 27.25 -5.37
N SER A 399 4.55 26.61 -5.48
CA SER A 399 4.21 25.75 -6.63
C SER A 399 4.34 26.48 -7.96
N ASP A 400 3.76 27.68 -8.06
CA ASP A 400 3.80 28.49 -9.29
C ASP A 400 5.24 28.83 -9.71
N ARG A 401 6.11 29.16 -8.75
CA ARG A 401 7.52 29.47 -9.02
C ARG A 401 8.28 28.25 -9.50
N ARG A 402 8.04 27.08 -8.91
CA ARG A 402 8.63 25.80 -9.34
C ARG A 402 8.22 25.48 -10.79
N GLN A 403 6.93 25.61 -11.11
CA GLN A 403 6.42 25.39 -12.47
C GLN A 403 7.03 26.36 -13.49
N GLN A 404 7.17 27.63 -13.13
CA GLN A 404 7.85 28.62 -13.97
C GLN A 404 9.33 28.31 -14.22
N ASP A 405 10.05 27.74 -13.23
CA ASP A 405 11.45 27.34 -13.39
C ASP A 405 11.58 26.12 -14.31
N ILE A 406 10.75 25.09 -14.13
CA ILE A 406 10.71 23.90 -14.99
C ILE A 406 10.43 24.30 -16.43
N GLU A 407 9.40 25.12 -16.66
CA GLU A 407 9.02 25.57 -18.00
C GLU A 407 10.11 26.45 -18.64
N ARG A 408 10.81 27.28 -17.84
CA ARG A 408 11.97 28.03 -18.32
C ARG A 408 13.09 27.08 -18.77
N ARG A 409 13.42 26.05 -17.98
CA ARG A 409 14.44 25.05 -18.33
C ARG A 409 14.06 24.28 -19.59
N ARG A 410 12.79 23.91 -19.73
CA ARG A 410 12.25 23.23 -20.92
C ARG A 410 12.50 24.05 -22.19
N ARG A 411 12.17 25.34 -22.17
CA ARG A 411 12.43 26.25 -23.29
C ARG A 411 13.92 26.37 -23.61
N ILE A 412 14.78 26.38 -22.60
CA ILE A 412 16.24 26.38 -22.80
C ILE A 412 16.67 25.12 -23.56
N CYS A 413 16.23 23.93 -23.14
CA CYS A 413 16.57 22.67 -23.81
C CYS A 413 16.13 22.66 -25.27
N THR A 414 14.87 23.04 -25.56
CA THR A 414 14.36 23.09 -26.93
C THR A 414 15.15 24.06 -27.81
N SER A 415 15.57 25.21 -27.26
CA SER A 415 16.34 26.21 -28.01
C SER A 415 17.78 25.76 -28.33
N GLN A 416 18.39 24.91 -27.49
CA GLN A 416 19.74 24.39 -27.71
C GLN A 416 19.78 23.44 -28.91
N THR A 417 18.78 22.57 -29.05
CA THR A 417 18.66 21.63 -30.19
C THR A 417 18.40 22.35 -31.51
N SER A 418 17.65 23.46 -31.51
CA SER A 418 17.45 24.28 -32.71
C SER A 418 18.73 24.98 -33.21
N ARG A 419 19.73 25.17 -32.33
CA ARG A 419 21.02 25.77 -32.70
C ARG A 419 22.06 24.74 -33.17
N SER A 420 21.85 23.46 -32.87
CA SER A 420 22.77 22.36 -33.21
C SER A 420 22.44 21.62 -34.50
N VAL A 421 21.54 22.15 -35.35
CA VAL A 421 21.37 21.68 -36.74
C VAL A 421 22.13 22.65 -37.66
N PRO A 422 23.40 22.40 -38.03
CA PRO A 422 24.00 23.09 -39.15
C PRO A 422 23.31 22.59 -40.42
N GLY A 423 22.63 23.50 -41.11
CA GLY A 423 22.18 23.25 -42.47
C GLY A 423 23.36 22.81 -43.32
N ARG A 424 23.36 21.55 -43.76
CA ARG A 424 24.05 21.19 -44.99
C ARG A 424 23.29 21.87 -46.13
N ILE A 425 23.70 23.10 -46.41
CA ILE A 425 23.40 23.76 -47.68
C ILE A 425 24.14 22.93 -48.73
N TYR A 426 23.42 22.04 -49.42
CA TYR A 426 23.82 21.64 -50.76
C TYR A 426 23.47 22.82 -51.66
N ALA A 427 24.50 23.59 -52.05
CA ALA A 427 24.43 24.52 -53.16
C ALA A 427 24.64 23.72 -54.47
N PRO A 428 24.11 24.21 -55.61
CA PRO A 428 23.50 23.44 -56.70
C PRO A 428 24.43 22.54 -57.52
#